data_AF-A0A1L7WRJ6-F1
#
_entry.id   AF-A0A1L7WRJ6-F1
#
_cell.length_a   1.000
_cell.length_b   1.000
_cell.length_c   1.000
_cell.angle_alpha   90.00
_cell.angle_beta   90.00
_cell.angle_gamma   90.00
#
_symmetry.space_group_name_H-M   'P 1'
#
loop_
_entity.id
_entity.type
_entity.pdbx_description
1 polymer ?
#
loop_
_entity_poly.entity_id
_entity_poly.type
_entity_poly.pdbx_seq_one_letter_code
_entity_poly.pdbx_strand_id
1 'polypeptide(L)'
;MASTPKRPLVKGPLQPPQPQLNSKSYTQKPASKEEVFTTSGKEKSISVVEFNSRAVEQPFLDPSIMQKRIEAEKQWKAEQEKSSKAEGNSQGR
;
A
#
# COMPACT_ATOMS: atom_id res chain seq x y z
N MET A 1 -31.49 -50.80 -27.81
CA MET A 1 -31.66 -49.52 -28.54
C MET A 1 -30.97 -48.43 -27.72
N ALA A 2 -29.91 -47.81 -28.23
CA ALA A 2 -29.16 -46.78 -27.50
C ALA A 2 -29.99 -45.49 -27.37
N SER A 3 -30.13 -44.96 -26.15
CA SER A 3 -30.87 -43.72 -25.88
C SER A 3 -30.16 -42.51 -26.48
N THR A 4 -30.92 -41.61 -27.09
CA THR A 4 -30.36 -40.36 -27.62
C THR A 4 -29.82 -39.46 -26.51
N PRO A 5 -28.67 -38.79 -26.71
CA PRO A 5 -28.06 -37.95 -25.69
C PRO A 5 -28.91 -36.69 -25.45
N LYS A 6 -29.14 -36.37 -24.18
CA LYS A 6 -29.96 -35.20 -23.75
C LYS A 6 -29.45 -33.85 -24.26
N ARG A 7 -28.20 -33.76 -24.70
CA ARG A 7 -27.59 -32.55 -25.25
C ARG A 7 -26.86 -32.93 -26.55
N PRO A 8 -27.29 -32.43 -27.71
CA PRO A 8 -26.59 -32.68 -28.96
C PRO A 8 -25.23 -31.99 -28.92
N LEU A 9 -24.21 -32.65 -29.46
CA LEU A 9 -22.89 -32.05 -29.63
C LEU A 9 -22.98 -30.96 -30.70
N VAL A 10 -22.74 -29.70 -30.31
CA VAL A 10 -22.71 -28.58 -31.25
C VAL A 10 -21.43 -28.70 -32.08
N LYS A 11 -21.58 -28.99 -33.38
CA LYS A 11 -20.48 -29.03 -34.34
C LYS A 11 -20.39 -27.68 -35.04
N GLY A 12 -19.21 -27.06 -35.03
CA GLY A 12 -18.96 -25.78 -35.68
C GLY A 12 -17.84 -24.99 -34.97
N PRO A 13 -17.42 -23.85 -35.55
CA PRO A 13 -16.49 -22.95 -34.89
C PRO A 13 -17.08 -22.45 -33.56
N LEU A 14 -16.23 -22.27 -32.56
CA LEU A 14 -16.63 -21.79 -31.25
C LEU A 14 -17.29 -20.40 -31.38
N GLN A 15 -18.49 -20.27 -30.82
CA GLN A 15 -19.17 -18.98 -30.75
C GLN A 15 -18.73 -18.22 -29.50
N PRO A 16 -18.61 -16.88 -29.59
CA PRO A 16 -18.36 -16.07 -28.41
C PRO A 16 -19.57 -16.15 -27.46
N PRO A 17 -19.35 -16.02 -26.14
CA PRO A 17 -20.42 -15.99 -25.17
C PRO A 17 -21.37 -14.81 -25.45
N GLN A 18 -22.68 -15.05 -25.34
CA GLN A 18 -23.67 -14.00 -25.51
C GLN A 18 -23.63 -13.02 -24.33
N PRO A 19 -23.63 -11.70 -24.58
CA PRO A 19 -23.66 -10.71 -23.51
C PRO A 19 -24.97 -10.82 -22.74
N GLN A 20 -24.88 -11.08 -21.43
CA GLN A 20 -26.06 -11.11 -20.58
C GLN A 20 -26.43 -9.69 -20.16
N LEU A 21 -27.63 -9.24 -20.56
CA LEU A 21 -28.15 -7.90 -20.26
C LEU A 21 -28.19 -7.57 -18.76
N ASN A 22 -28.33 -8.59 -17.90
CA ASN A 22 -28.45 -8.45 -16.45
C ASN A 22 -27.34 -9.18 -15.68
N SER A 23 -26.14 -9.28 -16.26
CA SER A 23 -24.97 -9.82 -15.57
C SER A 23 -24.67 -8.99 -14.31
N LYS A 24 -24.82 -9.59 -13.12
CA LYS A 24 -24.36 -9.02 -11.85
C LYS A 24 -22.82 -8.97 -11.87
N SER A 25 -22.25 -7.91 -12.39
CA SER A 25 -20.80 -7.66 -12.33
C SER A 25 -20.43 -7.10 -10.96
N TYR A 26 -19.41 -7.66 -10.32
CA TYR A 26 -18.80 -7.10 -9.10
C TYR A 26 -17.97 -5.84 -9.37
N THR A 27 -17.88 -5.42 -10.63
CA THR A 27 -17.16 -4.22 -11.03
C THR A 27 -17.85 -3.00 -10.42
N GLN A 28 -17.22 -2.45 -9.39
CA GLN A 28 -17.62 -1.17 -8.81
C GLN A 28 -17.52 -0.10 -9.91
N LYS A 29 -18.59 0.67 -10.10
CA LYS A 29 -18.56 1.79 -11.05
C LYS A 29 -17.50 2.81 -10.58
N PRO A 30 -16.78 3.47 -11.51
CA PRO A 30 -15.86 4.53 -11.14
C PRO A 30 -16.58 5.59 -10.31
N ALA A 31 -15.96 6.00 -9.20
CA ALA A 31 -16.43 7.09 -8.36
C ALA A 31 -16.56 8.38 -9.19
N SER A 32 -17.58 9.20 -8.93
CA SER A 32 -17.75 10.48 -9.63
C SER A 32 -16.64 11.44 -9.24
N LYS A 33 -16.34 12.42 -10.09
CA LYS A 33 -15.23 13.38 -9.90
C LYS A 33 -15.37 14.18 -8.60
N GLU A 34 -16.59 14.33 -8.11
CA GLU A 34 -16.95 15.05 -6.89
C GLU A 34 -16.83 14.20 -5.61
N GLU A 35 -16.64 12.88 -5.69
CA GLU A 35 -16.56 11.99 -4.53
C GLU A 35 -15.14 11.98 -3.90
N VAL A 36 -14.13 12.35 -4.67
CA VAL A 36 -12.74 12.43 -4.21
C VAL A 36 -12.41 13.89 -3.87
N PHE A 37 -12.56 14.26 -2.60
CA PHE A 37 -12.02 15.51 -2.09
C PHE A 37 -10.49 15.44 -2.08
N THR A 38 -9.84 15.92 -3.15
CA THR A 38 -8.41 16.23 -3.09
C THR A 38 -8.26 17.41 -2.16
N THR A 39 -7.68 17.19 -0.97
CA THR A 39 -7.30 18.29 -0.08
C THR A 39 -6.26 19.14 -0.80
N SER A 40 -6.68 20.25 -1.42
CA SER A 40 -5.81 21.24 -2.05
C SER A 40 -5.08 22.09 -1.00
N GLY A 41 -4.43 21.43 -0.05
CA GLY A 41 -3.54 22.06 0.92
C GLY A 41 -2.12 21.93 0.41
N LYS A 42 -1.58 23.01 -0.19
CA LYS A 42 -0.17 23.21 -0.58
C LYS A 42 0.59 21.89 -0.70
N GLU A 43 0.36 21.19 -1.81
CA GLU A 43 1.03 19.94 -2.15
C GLU A 43 2.55 20.14 -2.01
N LYS A 44 3.15 19.53 -0.98
CA LYS A 44 4.56 19.18 -1.05
C LYS A 44 4.65 18.30 -2.30
N SER A 45 5.45 18.69 -3.28
CA SER A 45 5.64 17.95 -4.52
C SER A 45 5.89 16.48 -4.18
N ILE A 46 4.87 15.64 -4.36
CA ILE A 46 4.98 14.21 -4.07
C ILE A 46 5.85 13.69 -5.21
N SER A 47 7.07 13.24 -4.88
CA SER A 47 7.93 12.63 -5.87
C SER A 47 7.24 11.38 -6.39
N VAL A 48 6.83 11.41 -7.65
CA VAL A 48 6.25 10.25 -8.33
C VAL A 48 7.35 9.19 -8.41
N VAL A 49 7.17 8.09 -7.68
CA VAL A 49 8.09 6.94 -7.72
C VAL A 49 7.65 6.07 -8.88
N GLU A 50 8.32 6.21 -10.03
CA GLU A 50 8.12 5.31 -11.17
C GLU A 50 8.73 3.94 -10.88
N PHE A 51 7.93 2.88 -11.02
CA PHE A 51 8.41 1.51 -10.85
C PHE A 51 9.27 1.12 -12.05
N ASN A 52 10.60 1.16 -11.88
CA ASN A 52 11.56 0.76 -12.90
C ASN A 52 12.05 -0.68 -12.63
N SER A 53 11.97 -1.56 -13.62
CA SER A 53 12.47 -2.96 -13.52
C SER A 53 13.99 -3.07 -13.43
N ARG A 54 14.72 -1.98 -13.65
CA ARG A 54 16.16 -1.84 -13.42
C ARG A 54 16.49 -1.18 -12.08
N ALA A 55 15.49 -0.84 -11.27
CA ALA A 55 15.72 -0.28 -9.96
C ALA A 55 16.48 -1.30 -9.10
N VAL A 56 17.50 -0.82 -8.38
CA VAL A 56 18.23 -1.64 -7.42
C VAL A 56 17.23 -2.15 -6.39
N GLU A 57 17.16 -3.46 -6.20
CA GLU A 57 16.32 -4.07 -5.17
C GLU A 57 16.68 -3.43 -3.84
N GLN A 58 15.73 -2.72 -3.23
CA GLN A 58 15.95 -2.23 -1.87
C GLN A 58 15.95 -3.46 -0.97
N PRO A 59 17.06 -3.75 -0.26
CA PRO A 59 17.10 -4.87 0.65
C PRO A 59 15.97 -4.71 1.66
N PHE A 60 15.33 -5.84 2.00
CA PHE A 60 14.31 -5.85 3.03
C PHE A 60 14.85 -5.20 4.30
N LEU A 61 14.12 -4.22 4.81
CA LEU A 61 14.44 -3.58 6.08
C LEU A 61 14.48 -4.66 7.17
N ASP A 62 15.59 -4.79 7.89
CA ASP A 62 15.69 -5.67 9.07
C ASP A 62 14.50 -5.37 10.01
N PRO A 63 13.62 -6.33 10.32
CA PRO A 63 12.44 -6.09 11.14
C PRO A 63 12.79 -5.52 12.53
N SER A 64 14.01 -5.76 13.01
CA SER A 64 14.50 -5.21 14.27
C SER A 64 14.90 -3.73 14.20
N ILE A 65 14.89 -3.09 13.03
CA ILE A 65 15.35 -1.70 12.88
C ILE A 65 14.48 -0.70 13.66
N MET A 66 13.19 -0.99 13.79
CA MET A 66 12.28 -0.16 14.58
C MET A 66 12.60 -0.23 16.07
N GLN A 67 12.92 -1.42 16.57
CA GLN A 67 13.32 -1.62 17.97
C GLN A 67 14.64 -0.92 18.28
N LYS A 68 15.65 -1.09 17.40
CA LYS A 68 16.95 -0.41 17.51
C LYS A 68 16.80 1.11 17.56
N ARG A 69 15.92 1.69 16.74
CA ARG A 69 15.64 3.13 16.75
C ARG A 69 15.01 3.60 18.06
N ILE A 70 14.05 2.84 18.60
CA ILE A 70 13.41 3.15 19.88
C ILE A 70 14.42 3.14 21.03
N GLU A 71 15.32 2.15 21.05
CA GLU A 71 16.38 2.05 22.06
C GLU A 71 17.38 3.21 21.96
N ALA A 72 17.83 3.53 20.75
CA ALA A 72 18.74 4.65 20.50
C ALA A 72 18.12 5.99 20.93
N GLU A 73 16.83 6.23 20.65
CA GLU A 73 16.15 7.45 21.06
C GLU A 73 16.05 7.55 22.60
N LYS A 74 15.79 6.42 23.29
CA LYS A 74 15.78 6.38 24.76
C LYS A 74 17.15 6.71 25.35
N GLN A 75 18.22 6.15 24.79
CA GLN A 75 19.58 6.43 25.24
C GLN A 75 19.94 7.91 25.03
N TRP A 76 19.64 8.44 23.85
CA TRP A 76 19.89 9.85 23.55
C TRP A 76 19.15 10.79 24.50
N LYS A 77 17.87 10.52 24.80
CA LYS A 77 17.11 11.31 25.80
C LYS A 77 17.71 11.22 27.20
N ALA A 78 18.15 10.03 27.61
CA ALA A 78 18.79 9.85 28.93
C ALA A 78 20.14 10.57 29.05
N GLU A 79 20.90 10.66 27.96
CA GLU A 79 22.15 11.45 27.93
C GLU A 79 21.88 12.95 28.00
N GLN A 80 20.86 13.44 27.29
CA GLN A 80 20.44 14.85 27.35
C GLN A 80 19.92 15.25 28.74
N GLU A 81 19.22 14.36 29.44
CA GLU A 81 18.78 14.61 30.81
C GLU A 81 19.97 14.69 31.78
N LYS A 82 21.00 13.85 31.57
CA LYS A 82 22.22 13.88 32.39
C LYS A 82 23.04 15.14 32.16
N SER A 83 23.20 15.59 30.91
CA SER A 83 23.93 16.82 30.60
C SER A 83 23.23 18.07 31.14
N SER A 84 21.91 18.18 30.97
CA SER A 84 21.13 19.30 31.51
C SER A 84 21.14 19.35 33.05
N LYS A 85 21.14 18.19 33.72
CA LYS A 85 21.23 18.12 35.18
C LYS A 85 22.64 18.44 35.72
N ALA A 86 23.68 18.18 34.94
CA ALA A 86 25.05 18.53 35.28
C ALA A 86 25.32 20.04 35.14
N GLU A 87 24.77 20.68 34.11
CA GLU A 87 24.91 22.15 33.90
C GLU A 87 24.06 22.97 34.88
N GLY A 88 22.91 22.47 35.34
CA GLY A 88 22.11 23.14 36.36
C GLY A 88 22.72 23.15 37.77
N ASN A 89 23.73 22.31 38.04
CA ASN A 89 24.35 22.18 39.36
C ASN A 89 25.61 23.04 39.53
N SER A 90 26.06 23.76 38.51
CA SER A 90 27.25 24.62 38.56
C SER A 90 26.97 26.11 38.80
N GLN A 91 25.71 26.54 38.94
CA GLN A 91 25.35 27.93 39.26
C GLN A 91 25.03 28.19 40.75
N GLY A 92 25.26 27.23 41.63
CA GLY A 92 25.01 27.35 43.07
C GLY A 92 26.25 27.09 43.92
N ARG A 93 27.24 27.99 43.89
CA ARG A 93 28.23 28.17 44.96
C ARG A 93 28.75 29.59 45.01
#